data_AF-A0A7M7LVW5-F1
#
_entry.id   AF-A0A7M7LVW5-F1
#
_cell.length_a   1.000
_cell.length_b   1.000
_cell.length_c   1.000
_cell.angle_alpha   90.00
_cell.angle_beta   90.00
_cell.angle_gamma   90.00
#
_symmetry.space_group_name_H-M   'P 1'
#
loop_
_entity.id
_entity.type
_entity.pdbx_description
1 polymer ?
#
loop_
_entity_poly.entity_id
_entity_poly.type
_entity_poly.pdbx_seq_one_letter_code
_entity_poly.pdbx_strand_id
1 'polypeptide(L)' 'MKRLVRVLDGLTAGVGSSSSPKDSDVVESLSQEHFNICKVVRHGFPFEPTAMAYDPVQHILAVGSKNGSMRMYPF' A
#
# COMPACT_ATOMS: atom_id res chain seq x y z
N MET A 1 44.86 34.57 43.85
CA MET A 1 43.40 34.60 44.04
C MET A 1 42.79 33.42 43.27
N LYS A 2 41.72 32.84 43.84
CA LYS A 2 41.29 31.45 43.67
C LYS A 2 40.52 31.20 42.36
N ARG A 3 40.71 30.00 41.77
CA ARG A 3 39.89 29.39 40.70
C ARG A 3 38.39 29.60 40.97
N LEU A 4 37.68 30.21 40.03
CA LEU A 4 36.22 30.17 39.94
C LEU A 4 35.77 29.55 38.59
N VAL A 5 36.32 28.38 38.29
CA VAL A 5 35.75 27.44 37.31
C VAL A 5 34.94 26.43 38.11
N ARG A 6 33.66 26.72 38.40
CA ARG A 6 32.73 25.70 38.97
C ARG A 6 31.23 26.07 39.06
N VAL A 7 30.73 27.02 38.28
CA VAL A 7 29.29 27.38 38.37
C VAL A 7 28.49 27.05 37.10
N LEU A 8 29.13 26.90 35.92
CA LEU A 8 28.40 26.67 34.66
C LEU A 8 28.25 25.20 34.22
N ASP A 9 29.04 24.26 34.75
CA ASP A 9 28.96 22.83 34.34
C ASP A 9 27.78 22.06 34.97
N GLY A 10 27.00 22.69 35.85
CA GLY A 10 25.94 22.03 36.63
C GLY A 10 24.51 22.15 36.06
N LEU A 11 24.30 22.89 34.97
CA LEU A 11 22.94 23.15 34.45
C LEU A 11 22.57 22.31 33.21
N THR A 12 23.49 21.49 32.69
CA THR A 12 23.25 20.64 31.50
C THR A 12 23.08 19.15 31.81
N ALA A 13 23.23 18.75 33.08
CA ALA A 13 23.13 17.35 33.50
C ALA A 13 21.96 17.14 34.47
N GLY A 14 20.73 17.09 33.95
CA GLY A 14 19.63 16.47 34.69
C GLY A 14 18.35 17.30 34.80
N VAL A 15 17.65 17.49 33.68
CA VAL A 15 16.19 17.34 33.68
C VAL A 15 15.83 16.48 32.49
N GLY A 16 15.51 15.22 32.79
CA GLY A 16 14.65 14.34 32.00
C GLY A 16 14.94 14.24 30.51
N SER A 17 15.52 13.10 30.12
CA SER A 17 15.02 12.39 28.95
C SER A 17 13.53 12.04 29.18
N SER A 18 12.65 13.04 29.13
CA SER A 18 11.33 12.79 28.56
C SER A 18 11.62 12.47 27.12
N SER A 19 11.59 11.18 26.78
CA SER A 19 11.31 10.73 25.43
C SER A 19 9.95 11.32 25.03
N SER A 20 9.90 12.61 24.70
CA SER A 20 8.92 13.07 23.74
C SER A 20 9.14 12.19 22.53
N PRO A 21 8.10 11.51 22.01
CA PRO A 21 8.23 10.87 20.72
C PRO A 21 8.73 11.98 19.81
N LYS A 22 9.90 11.79 19.19
CA LYS A 22 10.30 12.66 18.09
C LYS A 22 9.15 12.53 17.11
N ASP A 23 8.34 13.57 16.98
CA ASP A 23 7.38 13.69 15.90
C ASP A 23 8.19 13.37 14.65
N SER A 24 7.98 12.18 14.11
CA SER A 24 8.57 11.80 12.83
C SER A 24 8.13 12.89 11.87
N ASP A 25 9.08 13.60 11.24
CA ASP A 25 8.78 14.56 10.18
C ASP A 25 8.04 13.80 9.08
N VAL A 26 6.71 13.73 9.20
CA VAL A 26 5.87 13.04 8.23
C VAL A 26 5.96 13.89 6.98
N VAL A 27 6.54 13.31 5.93
CA VAL A 27 6.57 13.96 4.63
C VAL A 27 5.13 14.00 4.11
N GLU A 28 4.49 15.16 4.23
CA GLU A 28 3.10 15.37 3.83
C GLU A 28 2.93 15.53 2.30
N SER A 29 4.04 15.56 1.55
CA SER A 29 4.02 15.63 0.08
C SER A 29 4.17 14.23 -0.54
N LEU A 30 3.21 13.87 -1.40
CA LEU A 30 3.29 12.63 -2.16
C LEU A 30 3.98 12.90 -3.50
N SER A 31 4.93 12.05 -3.89
CA SER A 31 5.57 12.07 -5.20
C SER A 31 4.85 11.14 -6.18
N GLN A 32 5.13 11.30 -7.47
CA GLN A 32 4.53 10.47 -8.52
C GLN A 32 4.87 8.98 -8.36
N GLU A 33 6.02 8.64 -7.76
CA GLU A 33 6.43 7.25 -7.55
C GLU A 33 5.61 6.50 -6.49
N HIS A 34 4.83 7.23 -5.68
CA HIS A 34 3.86 6.64 -4.75
C HIS A 34 2.58 6.17 -5.43
N PHE A 35 2.35 6.55 -6.68
CA PHE A 35 1.11 6.27 -7.40
C PHE A 35 1.37 5.46 -8.66
N ASN A 36 0.50 4.47 -8.90
CA ASN A 36 0.45 3.77 -10.18
C ASN A 36 -1.00 3.64 -10.63
N ILE A 37 -1.26 4.05 -11.87
CA ILE A 37 -2.57 3.87 -12.50
C ILE A 37 -2.49 2.61 -13.36
N CYS A 38 -3.14 1.55 -12.89
CA CYS A 38 -3.27 0.31 -13.63
C CYS A 38 -4.74 -0.13 -13.75
N LYS A 39 -5.05 -0.86 -14.83
CA LYS A 39 -6.36 -1.51 -14.96
C LYS A 39 -6.38 -2.73 -14.05
N VAL A 40 -7.35 -2.81 -13.15
CA VAL A 40 -7.43 -3.88 -12.15
C VAL A 40 -8.12 -5.11 -12.73
N VAL A 41 -9.43 -5.05 -12.95
CA VAL A 41 -10.24 -6.16 -13.49
C VAL A 41 -11.36 -5.65 -14.40
N ARG A 42 -11.91 -6.55 -15.22
CA ARG A 42 -13.12 -6.27 -16.02
C ARG A 42 -14.33 -6.88 -15.32
N HIS A 43 -15.34 -6.07 -15.04
CA HIS A 43 -16.61 -6.54 -14.48
C HIS A 43 -17.61 -6.96 -15.58
N GLY A 44 -18.70 -7.60 -15.16
CA GLY A 44 -19.81 -7.98 -16.03
C GLY A 44 -19.53 -9.19 -16.95
N PHE A 45 -20.48 -9.42 -17.86
CA PHE A 45 -20.42 -10.52 -18.83
C PHE A 45 -19.60 -10.13 -20.07
N PRO A 46 -18.94 -11.07 -20.78
CA PRO A 46 -18.24 -10.76 -22.02
C PRO A 46 -19.20 -10.22 -23.09
N PHE A 47 -18.72 -9.28 -23.90
CA PHE A 47 -19.48 -8.79 -25.06
C PHE A 47 -19.44 -9.83 -26.19
N GLU A 48 -20.57 -10.02 -26.89
CA GLU A 48 -20.73 -11.00 -27.97
C GLU A 48 -20.22 -12.41 -27.61
N PRO A 49 -20.81 -13.07 -26.61
CA PRO A 49 -20.48 -14.46 -26.27
C PRO A 49 -20.83 -15.39 -27.45
N THR A 50 -19.94 -16.32 -27.77
CA THR A 50 -20.12 -17.26 -28.89
C THR A 50 -19.97 -18.73 -28.49
N ALA A 51 -19.34 -19.02 -27.35
CA ALA A 51 -19.13 -20.38 -26.85
C ALA A 51 -19.15 -20.43 -25.32
N MET A 52 -19.54 -21.57 -24.75
CA MET A 52 -19.52 -21.83 -23.31
C MET A 52 -19.15 -23.29 -23.03
N ALA A 53 -18.42 -23.53 -21.94
CA ALA A 53 -18.09 -24.87 -21.44
C ALA A 53 -18.09 -24.87 -19.91
N TYR A 54 -18.56 -25.95 -19.29
CA TYR A 54 -18.62 -26.11 -17.84
C TYR A 54 -17.90 -27.38 -17.40
N ASP A 55 -17.05 -27.28 -16.38
CA ASP A 55 -16.44 -28.41 -15.69
C ASP A 55 -17.18 -28.70 -14.37
N PRO A 56 -17.88 -29.84 -14.24
CA PRO A 56 -18.61 -30.18 -13.04
C PRO A 56 -17.74 -30.60 -11.85
N VAL A 57 -16.48 -30.98 -12.07
CA VAL A 57 -15.58 -31.40 -10.98
C VAL A 57 -14.99 -30.18 -10.29
N GLN A 58 -14.55 -29.19 -11.07
CA GLN A 58 -13.94 -27.97 -10.55
C GLN A 58 -14.93 -26.82 -10.31
N HIS A 59 -16.18 -26.98 -10.76
CA HIS A 59 -17.20 -25.94 -10.71
C HIS A 59 -16.77 -24.65 -11.43
N ILE A 60 -16.25 -24.79 -12.65
CA ILE A 60 -15.76 -23.65 -13.45
C ILE A 60 -16.56 -23.53 -14.74
N LEU A 61 -17.00 -22.32 -15.06
CA LEU A 61 -17.57 -21.96 -16.36
C LEU A 61 -16.60 -21.12 -17.18
N ALA A 62 -16.28 -21.58 -18.38
CA ALA A 62 -15.56 -20.84 -19.38
C ALA A 62 -16.54 -20.26 -20.42
N VAL A 63 -16.43 -18.95 -20.70
CA VAL A 63 -17.22 -18.24 -21.71
C VAL A 63 -16.26 -17.64 -22.75
N GLY A 64 -16.39 -18.06 -24.00
CA GLY A 64 -15.67 -17.51 -25.16
C GLY A 64 -16.50 -16.45 -25.88
N SER A 65 -15.84 -15.43 -26.43
CA SER A 65 -16.47 -14.32 -27.17
C SER A 65 -15.96 -14.23 -28.60
N LYS A 66 -16.72 -13.54 -29.46
CA LYS A 66 -16.45 -13.41 -30.91
C LYS A 66 -15.06 -12.85 -31.23
N ASN A 67 -14.50 -12.00 -30.36
CA ASN A 67 -13.17 -11.43 -30.53
C ASN A 67 -12.02 -12.38 -30.11
N GLY A 68 -12.34 -13.63 -29.73
CA GLY A 68 -11.37 -14.64 -29.31
C GLY A 68 -10.99 -14.57 -27.83
N SER A 69 -11.53 -13.65 -27.03
CA SER A 69 -11.28 -13.62 -25.59
C SER A 69 -12.15 -14.63 -24.83
N MET A 70 -11.59 -15.22 -23.78
CA MET A 70 -12.26 -16.17 -22.90
C MET A 70 -12.24 -15.67 -21.44
N ARG A 71 -13.35 -15.83 -20.71
CA ARG A 71 -13.44 -15.56 -19.26
C ARG A 71 -13.83 -16.82 -18.51
N MET A 72 -13.19 -17.04 -17.37
CA MET A 72 -13.48 -18.17 -16.47
C MET A 72 -14.16 -17.63 -15.21
N TYR A 73 -15.27 -18.26 -14.82
CA TYR A 73 -16.07 -17.93 -13.66
C TYR A 73 -16.04 -19.10 -12.69
N PRO A 74 -15.49 -18.92 -11.47
CA PRO A 74 -15.63 -19.92 -10.42
C PRO A 74 -17.06 -19.89 -9.87
N PHE A 75 -17.62 -21.07 -9.60
CA PHE A 75 -18.86 -21.25 -8.85
C PHE A 75 -18.59 -21.83 -7.47
#